data_AF-A0A6L8TZT4-F1
#
_entry.id   AF-A0A6L8TZT4-F1
#
_cell.length_a   1.000
_cell.length_b   1.000
_cell.length_c   1.000
_cell.angle_alpha   90.00
_cell.angle_beta   90.00
_cell.angle_gamma   90.00
#
_symmetry.space_group_name_H-M   'P 1'
#
loop_
_entity.id
_entity.type
_entity.pdbx_description
1 polymer ?
#
loop_
_entity_poly.entity_id
_entity_poly.type
_entity_poly.pdbx_seq_one_letter_code
_entity_poly.pdbx_strand_id
1 'polypeptide(L)'
;MTTEEFRKSVAEGIPESLPEPKPYDDNVNHAPRRKDILSPGEKKLAVRNALRYFPPEFHRTLAPEFAAELAARGRIYMYRFRPDYEIKARHISEFPCRSVHAAAIMLMISNNLDERVAQHPHELITYGGNGAVFQNWAQYRLTMKYLSEMTDEQTLVMYSGHPMGLFPSHSDAPRVVVTNGMVIPNYSSQDHWEKFNALGVSQYGQMTAGSYMYIGPQGIVHGTTITILNACRRIGKTEHGNGPMLFVSSGLGGMSGAQPKAGKIAGVISVIAEINPLAVRKRFSQGWVDEVISDLDRLILRIREARKDNASVSIAYGGNIVDLWERLADENIRVDIGSDQTSLHNPWAG
;
A
#
# COMPACT_ATOMS: atom_id res chain seq x y z
N MET A 1 14.83 3.44 22.54
CA MET A 1 14.16 2.25 23.10
C MET A 1 15.11 1.06 23.00
N THR A 2 15.29 0.32 24.08
CA THR A 2 16.07 -0.93 24.12
C THR A 2 15.28 -2.09 23.51
N THR A 3 15.94 -3.21 23.16
CA THR A 3 15.24 -4.41 22.65
C THR A 3 14.24 -4.97 23.67
N GLU A 4 14.54 -4.87 24.97
CA GLU A 4 13.66 -5.36 26.03
C GLU A 4 12.39 -4.52 26.16
N GLU A 5 12.52 -3.19 26.10
CA GLU A 5 11.36 -2.28 26.07
C GLU A 5 10.49 -2.52 24.84
N PHE A 6 11.11 -2.75 23.68
CA PHE A 6 10.40 -3.09 22.44
C PHE A 6 9.62 -4.40 22.59
N ARG A 7 10.25 -5.46 23.10
CA ARG A 7 9.61 -6.76 23.34
C ARG A 7 8.42 -6.64 24.28
N LYS A 8 8.58 -5.91 25.39
CA LYS A 8 7.49 -5.66 26.33
C LYS A 8 6.32 -4.93 25.65
N SER A 9 6.62 -3.89 24.86
CA SER A 9 5.58 -3.12 24.15
C SER A 9 4.85 -3.94 23.08
N VAL A 10 5.54 -4.81 22.36
CA VAL A 10 4.94 -5.73 21.37
C VAL A 10 4.02 -6.75 22.03
N ALA A 11 4.42 -7.31 23.18
CA ALA A 11 3.66 -8.35 23.89
C ALA A 11 2.48 -7.82 24.73
N GLU A 12 2.41 -6.51 24.98
CA GLU A 12 1.41 -5.88 25.85
C GLU A 12 -0.03 -6.10 25.36
N GLY A 13 -0.25 -6.00 24.04
CA GLY A 13 -1.61 -5.95 23.49
C GLY A 13 -2.29 -4.63 23.83
N ILE A 14 -3.54 -4.67 24.29
CA ILE A 14 -4.25 -3.48 24.77
C ILE A 14 -3.69 -3.08 26.14
N PRO A 15 -3.13 -1.87 26.29
CA PRO A 15 -2.55 -1.42 27.56
C PRO A 15 -3.58 -1.42 28.70
N GLU A 16 -3.13 -1.75 29.91
CA GLU A 16 -3.95 -1.77 31.12
C GLU A 16 -4.40 -0.36 31.56
N SER A 17 -3.66 0.67 31.16
CA SER A 17 -4.00 2.07 31.40
C SER A 17 -4.20 2.79 30.07
N LEU A 18 -5.08 3.78 30.06
CA LEU A 18 -5.39 4.52 28.84
C LEU A 18 -4.16 5.35 28.41
N PRO A 19 -3.53 5.08 27.25
CA PRO A 19 -2.39 5.86 26.77
C PRO A 19 -2.82 7.28 26.46
N GLU A 20 -1.91 8.27 26.50
CA GLU A 20 -2.23 9.64 26.10
C GLU A 20 -2.68 9.74 24.63
N PRO A 21 -3.56 10.70 24.26
CA PRO A 21 -3.93 10.92 22.87
C PRO A 21 -2.70 11.32 22.04
N LYS A 22 -2.61 10.79 20.82
CA LYS A 22 -1.49 11.13 19.91
C LYS A 22 -1.81 12.37 19.09
N PRO A 23 -0.89 13.34 18.98
CA PRO A 23 -1.05 14.47 18.08
C PRO A 23 -1.02 14.00 16.61
N TYR A 24 -1.61 14.79 15.73
CA TYR A 24 -1.50 14.60 14.29
C TYR A 24 -0.09 14.93 13.83
N ASP A 25 0.45 14.14 12.90
CA ASP A 25 1.83 14.29 12.42
C ASP A 25 1.84 14.76 10.96
N ASP A 26 2.11 16.05 10.76
CA ASP A 26 2.12 16.66 9.43
C ASP A 26 3.28 16.18 8.54
N ASN A 27 4.26 15.45 9.08
CA ASN A 27 5.40 14.92 8.32
C ASN A 27 5.11 13.58 7.66
N VAL A 28 3.98 12.94 7.99
CA VAL A 28 3.58 11.64 7.46
C VAL A 28 2.45 11.82 6.45
N ASN A 29 2.50 11.07 5.34
CA ASN A 29 1.44 11.08 4.35
C ASN A 29 0.19 10.39 4.90
N HIS A 30 -0.83 11.16 5.26
CA HIS A 30 -2.08 10.64 5.82
C HIS A 30 -3.13 10.28 4.75
N ALA A 31 -3.96 9.29 5.06
CA ALA A 31 -5.04 8.89 4.16
C ALA A 31 -6.11 10.00 4.05
N PRO A 32 -6.70 10.21 2.85
CA PRO A 32 -7.78 11.18 2.69
C PRO A 32 -9.03 10.75 3.48
N ARG A 33 -9.88 11.73 3.80
CA ARG A 33 -11.18 11.48 4.42
C ARG A 33 -12.01 10.50 3.58
N ARG A 34 -12.60 9.49 4.22
CA ARG A 34 -13.45 8.49 3.58
C ARG A 34 -14.89 8.95 3.46
N LYS A 35 -15.63 8.31 2.54
CA LYS A 35 -17.04 8.58 2.27
C LYS A 35 -17.86 8.41 3.56
N ASP A 36 -18.62 9.44 3.93
CA ASP A 36 -19.57 9.38 5.05
C ASP A 36 -20.86 8.71 4.57
N ILE A 37 -20.92 7.39 4.71
CA ILE A 37 -22.02 6.55 4.18
C ILE A 37 -22.94 5.99 5.28
N LEU A 38 -22.55 6.10 6.54
CA LEU A 38 -23.27 5.48 7.66
C LEU A 38 -24.48 6.32 8.08
N SER A 39 -25.62 5.66 8.30
CA SER A 39 -26.77 6.27 8.98
C SER A 39 -26.46 6.59 10.45
N PRO A 40 -27.25 7.43 11.13
CA PRO A 40 -27.04 7.73 12.56
C PRO A 40 -27.03 6.49 13.46
N GLY A 41 -27.86 5.48 13.18
CA GLY A 41 -27.86 4.21 13.91
C GLY A 41 -26.58 3.41 13.67
N GLU A 42 -26.08 3.42 12.44
CA GLU A 42 -24.85 2.73 12.07
C GLU A 42 -23.59 3.44 12.60
N LYS A 43 -23.59 4.76 12.72
CA LYS A 43 -22.50 5.49 13.40
C LYS A 43 -22.41 5.08 14.86
N LYS A 44 -23.54 4.94 15.56
CA LYS A 44 -23.57 4.39 16.93
C LYS A 44 -23.08 2.95 16.97
N LEU A 45 -23.46 2.13 15.99
CA LEU A 45 -22.98 0.75 15.87
C LEU A 45 -21.47 0.68 15.64
N ALA A 46 -20.91 1.51 14.77
CA ALA A 46 -19.48 1.59 14.50
C ALA A 46 -18.69 1.89 15.77
N VAL A 47 -19.11 2.90 16.54
CA VAL A 47 -18.49 3.22 17.84
C VAL A 47 -18.61 2.05 18.81
N ARG A 48 -19.77 1.39 18.90
CA ARG A 48 -19.96 0.21 19.75
C ARG A 48 -19.06 -0.96 19.33
N ASN A 49 -18.88 -1.19 18.03
CA ASN A 49 -17.99 -2.21 17.50
C ASN A 49 -16.52 -1.90 17.85
N ALA A 50 -16.11 -0.63 17.72
CA ALA A 50 -14.78 -0.17 18.11
C ALA A 50 -14.51 -0.35 19.61
N LEU A 51 -15.50 -0.04 20.48
CA LEU A 51 -15.37 -0.19 21.93
C LEU A 51 -15.22 -1.65 22.41
N ARG A 52 -15.54 -2.63 21.55
CA ARG A 52 -15.48 -4.06 21.89
C ARG A 52 -14.06 -4.55 22.18
N TYR A 53 -13.04 -3.83 21.74
CA TYR A 53 -11.63 -4.12 21.99
C TYR A 53 -11.12 -3.63 23.35
N PHE A 54 -11.90 -2.82 24.06
CA PHE A 54 -11.45 -2.11 25.25
C PHE A 54 -12.29 -2.45 26.47
N PRO A 55 -11.69 -2.43 27.68
CA PRO A 55 -12.43 -2.70 28.89
C PRO A 55 -13.44 -1.57 29.19
N PRO A 56 -14.57 -1.85 29.85
CA PRO A 56 -15.69 -0.91 30.01
C PRO A 56 -15.32 0.44 30.64
N GLU A 57 -14.34 0.47 31.54
CA GLU A 57 -13.82 1.68 32.20
C GLU A 57 -13.27 2.71 31.21
N PHE A 58 -12.78 2.28 30.03
CA PHE A 58 -12.29 3.20 29.01
C PHE A 58 -13.40 3.77 28.13
N HIS A 59 -14.60 3.17 28.13
CA HIS A 59 -15.65 3.50 27.16
C HIS A 59 -16.14 4.93 27.30
N ARG A 60 -16.18 5.50 28.51
CA ARG A 60 -16.60 6.88 28.74
C ARG A 60 -15.71 7.89 28.01
N THR A 61 -14.41 7.61 27.91
CA THR A 61 -13.44 8.46 27.23
C THR A 61 -13.35 8.13 25.74
N LEU A 62 -13.32 6.84 25.40
CA LEU A 62 -13.11 6.37 24.02
C LEU A 62 -14.35 6.56 23.12
N ALA A 63 -15.56 6.47 23.65
CA ALA A 63 -16.77 6.62 22.85
C ALA A 63 -16.86 7.99 22.13
N PRO A 64 -16.71 9.15 22.81
CA PRO A 64 -16.70 10.44 22.13
C PRO A 64 -15.49 10.62 21.21
N GLU A 65 -14.32 10.07 21.57
CA GLU A 65 -13.12 10.11 20.74
C GLU A 65 -13.31 9.38 19.41
N PHE A 66 -13.80 8.14 19.45
CA PHE A 66 -14.07 7.34 18.25
C PHE A 66 -15.19 7.94 17.41
N ALA A 67 -16.20 8.55 18.04
CA ALA A 67 -17.24 9.28 17.31
C ALA A 67 -16.67 10.49 16.57
N ALA A 68 -15.77 11.24 17.19
CA ALA A 68 -15.09 12.38 16.57
C ALA A 68 -14.16 11.92 15.42
N GLU A 69 -13.43 10.83 15.62
CA GLU A 69 -12.56 10.23 14.61
C GLU A 69 -13.37 9.79 13.38
N LEU A 70 -14.49 9.09 13.60
CA LEU A 70 -15.41 8.68 12.55
C LEU A 70 -15.96 9.89 11.77
N ALA A 71 -16.33 10.97 12.44
CA ALA A 71 -16.83 12.17 11.78
C ALA A 71 -15.75 12.88 10.93
N ALA A 72 -14.54 12.99 11.47
CA ALA A 72 -13.43 13.68 10.83
C ALA A 72 -12.83 12.89 9.66
N ARG A 73 -12.70 11.57 9.80
CA ARG A 73 -11.97 10.71 8.86
C ARG A 73 -12.85 9.76 8.07
N GLY A 74 -14.09 9.54 8.49
CA GLY A 74 -14.96 8.50 7.96
C GLY A 74 -14.57 7.08 8.44
N ARG A 75 -13.62 6.97 9.38
CA ARG A 75 -13.08 5.73 9.95
C ARG A 75 -12.66 5.93 11.41
N ILE A 76 -12.53 4.83 12.14
CA ILE A 76 -12.04 4.79 13.52
C ILE A 76 -10.73 3.98 13.51
N TYR A 77 -9.58 4.66 13.38
CA TYR A 77 -8.26 4.04 13.40
C TYR A 77 -7.73 3.83 14.82
N MET A 78 -8.30 4.52 15.81
CA MET A 78 -7.90 4.43 17.22
C MET A 78 -6.46 4.92 17.43
N TYR A 79 -6.10 6.08 16.88
CA TYR A 79 -4.73 6.63 16.88
C TYR A 79 -4.02 6.63 18.23
N ARG A 80 -4.77 6.81 19.33
CA ARG A 80 -4.27 6.70 20.73
C ARG A 80 -3.47 5.42 20.96
N PHE A 81 -3.87 4.33 20.32
CA PHE A 81 -3.27 3.00 20.49
C PHE A 81 -2.17 2.68 19.47
N ARG A 82 -1.72 3.62 18.64
CA ARG A 82 -0.49 3.43 17.86
C ARG A 82 0.69 3.20 18.83
N PRO A 83 1.63 2.26 18.60
CA PRO A 83 2.80 2.13 19.46
C PRO A 83 3.72 3.35 19.39
N ASP A 84 4.58 3.54 20.40
CA ASP A 84 5.59 4.61 20.43
C ASP A 84 6.94 4.17 19.86
N TYR A 85 7.14 2.87 19.66
CA TYR A 85 8.33 2.39 18.97
C TYR A 85 8.22 2.62 17.47
N GLU A 86 9.37 2.86 16.85
CA GLU A 86 9.50 2.88 15.39
C GLU A 86 9.13 1.51 14.81
N ILE A 87 8.05 1.48 14.03
CA ILE A 87 7.58 0.29 13.32
C ILE A 87 8.44 0.11 12.07
N LYS A 88 9.28 -0.92 12.09
CA LYS A 88 10.09 -1.36 10.96
C LYS A 88 10.40 -2.83 11.06
N ALA A 89 10.79 -3.45 9.96
CA ALA A 89 11.41 -4.77 10.01
C ALA A 89 12.68 -4.70 10.88
N ARG A 90 12.80 -5.65 11.80
CA ARG A 90 13.96 -5.83 12.71
C ARG A 90 14.55 -7.22 12.50
N HIS A 91 15.72 -7.48 13.09
CA HIS A 91 16.23 -8.84 13.08
C HIS A 91 15.23 -9.77 13.79
N ILE A 92 15.01 -10.98 13.26
CA ILE A 92 13.96 -11.88 13.76
C ILE A 92 14.07 -12.18 15.26
N SER A 93 15.31 -12.25 15.77
CA SER A 93 15.59 -12.48 17.19
C SER A 93 15.26 -11.29 18.10
N GLU A 94 15.00 -10.09 17.56
CA GLU A 94 14.61 -8.93 18.38
C GLU A 94 13.13 -9.01 18.80
N PHE A 95 12.29 -9.70 18.03
CA PHE A 95 10.88 -9.86 18.37
C PHE A 95 10.68 -10.81 19.56
N PRO A 96 9.71 -10.53 20.45
CA PRO A 96 9.33 -11.48 21.48
C PRO A 96 8.56 -12.63 20.82
N CYS A 97 8.94 -13.87 21.05
CA CYS A 97 8.22 -15.02 20.49
C CYS A 97 8.44 -16.30 21.27
N ARG A 98 7.44 -17.19 21.24
CA ARG A 98 7.62 -18.63 21.51
C ARG A 98 7.79 -19.44 20.23
N SER A 99 7.22 -18.98 19.12
CA SER A 99 7.39 -19.53 17.76
C SER A 99 8.22 -18.60 16.89
N VAL A 100 9.30 -19.12 16.29
CA VAL A 100 10.12 -18.35 15.33
C VAL A 100 9.31 -17.99 14.08
N HIS A 101 8.37 -18.84 13.67
CA HIS A 101 7.47 -18.54 12.56
C HIS A 101 6.57 -17.34 12.86
N ALA A 102 6.09 -17.21 14.11
CA ALA A 102 5.31 -16.04 14.53
C ALA A 102 6.17 -14.76 14.56
N ALA A 103 7.45 -14.85 14.97
CA ALA A 103 8.40 -13.74 14.87
C ALA A 103 8.62 -13.27 13.42
N ALA A 104 8.73 -14.20 12.47
CA ALA A 104 8.81 -13.86 11.05
C ALA A 104 7.57 -13.11 10.57
N ILE A 105 6.37 -13.48 11.04
CA ILE A 105 5.13 -12.79 10.69
C ILE A 105 5.10 -11.37 11.29
N MET A 106 5.52 -11.20 12.56
CA MET A 106 5.64 -9.86 13.17
C MET A 106 6.63 -8.97 12.42
N LEU A 107 7.75 -9.52 11.94
CA LEU A 107 8.70 -8.82 11.09
C LEU A 107 8.00 -8.32 9.82
N MET A 108 7.27 -9.19 9.13
CA MET A 108 6.61 -8.84 7.88
C MET A 108 5.45 -7.85 8.06
N ILE A 109 4.68 -7.96 9.15
CA ILE A 109 3.68 -6.95 9.53
C ILE A 109 4.37 -5.59 9.75
N SER A 110 5.50 -5.58 10.45
CA SER A 110 6.26 -4.36 10.71
C SER A 110 6.85 -3.76 9.42
N ASN A 111 7.22 -4.60 8.44
CA ASN A 111 7.64 -4.13 7.12
C ASN A 111 6.49 -3.46 6.35
N ASN A 112 5.30 -4.06 6.37
CA ASN A 112 4.13 -3.50 5.69
C ASN A 112 3.67 -2.15 6.25
N LEU A 113 4.02 -1.85 7.50
CA LEU A 113 3.67 -0.62 8.22
C LEU A 113 4.85 0.34 8.42
N ASP A 114 6.03 0.00 7.90
CA ASP A 114 7.20 0.88 7.92
C ASP A 114 6.91 2.16 7.13
N GLU A 115 7.24 3.32 7.68
CA GLU A 115 6.98 4.63 7.05
C GLU A 115 7.67 4.78 5.67
N ARG A 116 8.76 4.02 5.44
CA ARG A 116 9.48 4.00 4.16
C ARG A 116 8.77 3.12 3.11
N VAL A 117 7.87 2.25 3.54
CA VAL A 117 7.20 1.23 2.71
C VAL A 117 5.72 1.56 2.52
N ALA A 118 5.00 1.85 3.61
CA ALA A 118 3.57 2.08 3.63
C ALA A 118 3.19 3.44 3.02
N GLN A 119 2.07 3.47 2.30
CA GLN A 119 1.54 4.71 1.71
C GLN A 119 0.96 5.65 2.78
N HIS A 120 0.21 5.11 3.74
CA HIS A 120 -0.36 5.84 4.89
C HIS A 120 -0.15 5.03 6.17
N PRO A 121 1.06 5.07 6.76
CA PRO A 121 1.43 4.18 7.86
C PRO A 121 0.57 4.38 9.11
N HIS A 122 0.17 5.62 9.42
CA HIS A 122 -0.68 5.93 10.59
C HIS A 122 -2.12 5.43 10.45
N GLU A 123 -2.61 5.24 9.22
CA GLU A 123 -3.91 4.64 8.91
C GLU A 123 -3.82 3.16 8.55
N LEU A 124 -2.66 2.53 8.80
CA LEU A 124 -2.38 1.12 8.57
C LEU A 124 -2.54 0.68 7.10
N ILE A 125 -2.37 1.61 6.15
CA ILE A 125 -2.51 1.35 4.70
C ILE A 125 -1.14 1.26 4.04
N THR A 126 -0.86 0.11 3.45
CA THR A 126 0.42 -0.16 2.79
C THR A 126 0.45 0.40 1.36
N TYR A 127 -0.58 0.16 0.53
CA TYR A 127 -0.63 0.69 -0.84
C TYR A 127 -2.04 0.64 -1.43
N GLY A 128 -2.18 1.15 -2.66
CA GLY A 128 -3.45 1.15 -3.41
C GLY A 128 -4.48 2.12 -2.84
N GLY A 129 -4.06 3.10 -2.03
CA GLY A 129 -4.92 4.12 -1.42
C GLY A 129 -5.76 3.61 -0.23
N ASN A 130 -6.14 2.34 -0.19
CA ASN A 130 -6.97 1.75 0.87
C ASN A 130 -6.59 0.29 1.23
N GLY A 131 -5.53 -0.27 0.63
CA GLY A 131 -5.03 -1.61 0.96
C GLY A 131 -4.39 -1.64 2.34
N ALA A 132 -5.16 -2.11 3.33
CA ALA A 132 -4.81 -2.03 4.74
C ALA A 132 -4.27 -3.34 5.30
N VAL A 133 -3.39 -3.22 6.29
CA VAL A 133 -2.90 -4.31 7.13
C VAL A 133 -3.95 -4.67 8.19
N PHE A 134 -4.47 -3.65 8.87
CA PHE A 134 -5.53 -3.75 9.87
C PHE A 134 -6.49 -2.58 9.73
N GLN A 135 -7.69 -2.69 10.31
CA GLN A 135 -8.69 -1.61 10.30
C GLN A 135 -8.33 -0.51 11.31
N ASN A 136 -7.66 -0.88 12.40
CA ASN A 136 -7.34 0.02 13.51
C ASN A 136 -6.15 -0.49 14.35
N TRP A 137 -5.64 0.36 15.23
CA TRP A 137 -4.46 0.08 16.05
C TRP A 137 -4.72 -0.94 17.18
N ALA A 138 -5.96 -1.15 17.62
CA ALA A 138 -6.26 -2.20 18.58
C ALA A 138 -6.05 -3.60 17.97
N GLN A 139 -6.47 -3.78 16.71
CA GLN A 139 -6.23 -5.02 15.96
C GLN A 139 -4.74 -5.29 15.80
N TYR A 140 -3.94 -4.28 15.42
CA TYR A 140 -2.48 -4.38 15.39
C TYR A 140 -1.92 -4.89 16.72
N ARG A 141 -2.25 -4.20 17.83
CA ARG A 141 -1.73 -4.53 19.16
C ARG A 141 -2.08 -5.95 19.59
N LEU A 142 -3.33 -6.36 19.41
CA LEU A 142 -3.77 -7.71 19.76
C LEU A 142 -3.10 -8.78 18.88
N THR A 143 -2.96 -8.54 17.58
CA THR A 143 -2.25 -9.47 16.68
C THR A 143 -0.78 -9.62 17.09
N MET A 144 -0.09 -8.51 17.37
CA MET A 144 1.30 -8.54 17.83
C MET A 144 1.46 -9.30 19.16
N LYS A 145 0.53 -9.08 20.11
CA LYS A 145 0.47 -9.85 21.36
C LYS A 145 0.29 -11.35 21.10
N TYR A 146 -0.72 -11.74 20.33
CA TYR A 146 -0.99 -13.16 20.06
C TYR A 146 0.18 -13.83 19.35
N LEU A 147 0.81 -13.17 18.38
CA LEU A 147 2.01 -13.70 17.72
C LEU A 147 3.20 -13.84 18.68
N SER A 148 3.32 -12.97 19.68
CA SER A 148 4.40 -13.06 20.66
C SER A 148 4.28 -14.24 21.63
N GLU A 149 3.06 -14.66 21.95
CA GLU A 149 2.80 -15.70 22.95
C GLU A 149 2.40 -17.07 22.37
N MET A 150 2.02 -17.13 21.09
CA MET A 150 1.57 -18.37 20.46
C MET A 150 2.69 -19.41 20.32
N THR A 151 2.32 -20.68 20.43
CA THR A 151 3.20 -21.82 20.16
C THR A 151 3.07 -22.31 18.72
N ASP A 152 3.94 -23.23 18.31
CA ASP A 152 3.83 -23.90 17.00
C ASP A 152 2.64 -24.86 16.89
N GLU A 153 1.89 -25.08 17.97
CA GLU A 153 0.68 -25.92 17.99
C GLU A 153 -0.60 -25.07 17.91
N GLN A 154 -0.49 -23.79 17.58
CA GLN A 154 -1.62 -22.88 17.46
C GLN A 154 -1.68 -22.19 16.09
N THR A 155 -2.90 -21.79 15.71
CA THR A 155 -3.18 -20.93 14.56
C THR A 155 -3.94 -19.70 15.03
N LEU A 156 -3.44 -18.51 14.67
CA LEU A 156 -4.15 -17.25 14.81
C LEU A 156 -5.11 -17.07 13.63
N VAL A 157 -6.40 -16.92 13.91
CA VAL A 157 -7.42 -16.72 12.87
C VAL A 157 -7.76 -15.24 12.75
N MET A 158 -7.57 -14.68 11.55
CA MET A 158 -7.76 -13.26 11.25
C MET A 158 -9.00 -13.04 10.37
N TYR A 159 -9.93 -12.23 10.87
CA TYR A 159 -11.18 -11.85 10.23
C TYR A 159 -11.10 -10.40 9.75
N SER A 160 -10.63 -10.20 8.51
CA SER A 160 -10.47 -8.87 7.89
C SER A 160 -9.73 -7.88 8.81
N GLY A 161 -8.60 -8.30 9.37
CA GLY A 161 -7.82 -7.52 10.34
C GLY A 161 -8.17 -7.79 11.80
N HIS A 162 -9.39 -8.23 12.14
CA HIS A 162 -9.72 -8.61 13.51
C HIS A 162 -9.03 -9.92 13.91
N PRO A 163 -8.17 -9.93 14.95
CA PRO A 163 -7.64 -11.20 15.48
C PRO A 163 -8.72 -11.88 16.32
N MET A 164 -9.35 -12.92 15.77
CA MET A 164 -10.39 -13.68 16.45
C MET A 164 -9.84 -14.43 17.67
N GLY A 165 -8.60 -14.90 17.57
CA GLY A 165 -7.88 -15.57 18.66
C GLY A 165 -6.96 -16.68 18.18
N LEU A 166 -6.27 -17.27 19.14
CA LEU A 166 -5.42 -18.45 18.96
C LEU A 166 -6.25 -19.71 19.18
N PHE A 167 -6.22 -20.62 18.21
CA PHE A 167 -6.91 -21.91 18.26
C PHE A 167 -5.90 -23.05 18.21
N PRO A 168 -6.11 -24.16 18.93
CA PRO A 168 -5.27 -25.35 18.82
C PRO A 168 -5.21 -25.87 17.38
N SER A 169 -4.04 -26.32 16.97
CA SER A 169 -3.70 -26.87 15.65
C SER A 169 -2.55 -27.90 15.80
N HIS A 170 -1.64 -27.98 14.83
CA HIS A 170 -0.44 -28.82 14.87
C HIS A 170 0.76 -28.07 14.27
N SER A 171 1.99 -28.57 14.49
CA SER A 171 3.24 -27.93 14.04
C SER A 171 3.25 -27.57 12.55
N ASP A 172 2.70 -28.43 11.70
CA ASP A 172 2.69 -28.24 10.24
C ASP A 172 1.56 -27.34 9.73
N ALA A 173 0.65 -26.90 10.61
CA ALA A 173 -0.42 -25.99 10.25
C ALA A 173 0.10 -24.56 9.98
N PRO A 174 -0.63 -23.71 9.24
CA PRO A 174 -0.31 -22.30 9.17
C PRO A 174 -0.38 -21.65 10.56
N ARG A 175 0.61 -20.84 10.92
CA ARG A 175 0.56 -20.03 12.16
C ARG A 175 -0.53 -18.96 12.10
N VAL A 176 -0.88 -18.48 10.92
CA VAL A 176 -1.94 -17.48 10.71
C VAL A 176 -2.78 -17.86 9.49
N VAL A 177 -4.10 -17.80 9.64
CA VAL A 177 -5.06 -17.86 8.52
C VAL A 177 -5.73 -16.50 8.39
N VAL A 178 -5.58 -15.87 7.22
CA VAL A 178 -6.08 -14.50 6.99
C VAL A 178 -7.17 -14.48 5.93
N THR A 179 -8.29 -13.85 6.27
CA THR A 179 -9.31 -13.43 5.33
C THR A 179 -9.40 -11.91 5.31
N ASN A 180 -9.59 -11.31 4.13
CA ASN A 180 -9.77 -9.86 3.99
C ASN A 180 -10.89 -9.58 2.99
N GLY A 181 -11.90 -8.83 3.41
CA GLY A 181 -12.96 -8.39 2.49
C GLY A 181 -13.91 -9.50 2.04
N MET A 182 -13.88 -10.68 2.69
CA MET A 182 -14.79 -11.77 2.37
C MET A 182 -16.23 -11.38 2.73
N VAL A 183 -17.12 -11.44 1.75
CA VAL A 183 -18.52 -11.03 1.88
C VAL A 183 -19.43 -12.00 1.12
N ILE A 184 -20.71 -12.04 1.50
CA ILE A 184 -21.73 -12.71 0.69
C ILE A 184 -21.82 -11.96 -0.66
N PRO A 185 -21.80 -12.63 -1.82
CA PRO A 185 -21.64 -11.98 -3.12
C PRO A 185 -22.60 -10.82 -3.40
N ASN A 186 -23.86 -10.93 -3.00
CA ASN A 186 -24.88 -9.88 -3.16
C ASN A 186 -24.56 -8.57 -2.40
N TYR A 187 -23.59 -8.61 -1.49
CA TYR A 187 -23.17 -7.48 -0.65
C TYR A 187 -21.71 -7.07 -0.92
N SER A 188 -21.22 -7.24 -2.15
CA SER A 188 -19.82 -6.95 -2.53
C SER A 188 -19.62 -5.69 -3.38
N SER A 189 -20.58 -4.75 -3.38
CA SER A 189 -20.41 -3.48 -4.09
C SER A 189 -19.48 -2.53 -3.34
N GLN A 190 -18.99 -1.49 -4.02
CA GLN A 190 -18.09 -0.49 -3.42
C GLN A 190 -18.71 0.19 -2.18
N ASP A 191 -20.00 0.54 -2.25
CA ASP A 191 -20.71 1.17 -1.13
C ASP A 191 -20.92 0.21 0.05
N HIS A 192 -21.14 -1.08 -0.22
CA HIS A 192 -21.15 -2.09 0.85
C HIS A 192 -19.80 -2.19 1.54
N TRP A 193 -18.70 -2.21 0.77
CA TRP A 193 -17.36 -2.21 1.33
C TRP A 193 -17.08 -0.95 2.18
N GLU A 194 -17.37 0.25 1.66
CA GLU A 194 -17.19 1.52 2.38
C GLU A 194 -17.91 1.49 3.73
N LYS A 195 -19.16 1.01 3.73
CA LYS A 195 -20.00 0.85 4.91
C LYS A 195 -19.42 -0.17 5.90
N PHE A 196 -19.07 -1.38 5.45
CA PHE A 196 -18.56 -2.44 6.32
C PHE A 196 -17.21 -2.10 6.94
N ASN A 197 -16.37 -1.36 6.22
CA ASN A 197 -15.10 -0.87 6.74
C ASN A 197 -15.31 0.22 7.81
N ALA A 198 -16.21 1.19 7.56
CA ALA A 198 -16.55 2.19 8.56
C ALA A 198 -17.21 1.58 9.83
N LEU A 199 -17.95 0.48 9.68
CA LEU A 199 -18.54 -0.27 10.80
C LEU A 199 -17.53 -1.11 11.58
N GLY A 200 -16.29 -1.25 11.10
CA GLY A 200 -15.26 -2.07 11.75
C GLY A 200 -15.44 -3.59 11.55
N VAL A 201 -16.15 -4.03 10.51
CA VAL A 201 -16.48 -5.46 10.27
C VAL A 201 -15.81 -6.03 9.02
N SER A 202 -15.10 -5.23 8.23
CA SER A 202 -14.39 -5.70 7.04
C SER A 202 -13.27 -4.73 6.65
N GLN A 203 -12.32 -5.18 5.84
CA GLN A 203 -11.27 -4.34 5.27
C GLN A 203 -10.91 -4.77 3.86
N TYR A 204 -10.32 -3.86 3.10
CA TYR A 204 -9.69 -4.22 1.83
C TYR A 204 -8.20 -4.46 2.06
N GLY A 205 -7.76 -5.71 1.93
CA GLY A 205 -6.37 -6.11 2.15
C GLY A 205 -5.49 -5.99 0.90
N GLN A 206 -6.04 -5.58 -0.24
CA GLN A 206 -5.37 -5.76 -1.55
C GLN A 206 -4.90 -7.24 -1.66
N MET A 207 -3.72 -7.48 -2.22
CA MET A 207 -3.06 -8.76 -2.27
C MET A 207 -2.08 -8.89 -1.11
N THR A 208 -1.06 -8.03 -1.05
CA THR A 208 0.08 -8.18 -0.12
C THR A 208 0.03 -7.28 1.11
N ALA A 209 -0.91 -6.32 1.16
CA ALA A 209 -1.06 -5.43 2.31
C ALA A 209 -1.67 -6.19 3.50
N GLY A 210 -2.84 -6.79 3.31
CA GLY A 210 -3.55 -7.55 4.32
C GLY A 210 -3.03 -8.98 4.51
N SER A 211 -2.10 -9.45 3.68
CA SER A 211 -1.43 -10.75 3.83
C SER A 211 0.01 -10.63 4.37
N TYR A 212 0.43 -9.42 4.73
CA TYR A 212 1.72 -9.16 5.38
C TYR A 212 2.93 -9.59 4.56
N MET A 213 2.99 -9.24 3.27
CA MET A 213 4.12 -9.62 2.42
C MET A 213 4.47 -8.60 1.33
N TYR A 214 4.15 -7.33 1.54
CA TYR A 214 4.52 -6.27 0.61
C TYR A 214 5.98 -5.88 0.84
N ILE A 215 6.78 -5.88 -0.23
CA ILE A 215 8.24 -5.67 -0.16
C ILE A 215 8.67 -4.38 -0.87
N GLY A 216 7.77 -3.40 -0.91
CA GLY A 216 7.95 -2.20 -1.70
C GLY A 216 7.76 -2.45 -3.20
N PRO A 217 8.18 -1.50 -4.03
CA PRO A 217 7.75 -1.45 -5.42
C PRO A 217 8.61 -2.32 -6.37
N GLN A 218 9.61 -3.05 -5.84
CA GLN A 218 10.47 -3.95 -6.62
C GLN A 218 9.69 -5.05 -7.37
N GLY A 219 8.63 -5.59 -6.76
CA GLY A 219 7.80 -6.61 -7.40
C GLY A 219 7.12 -6.09 -8.66
N ILE A 220 6.71 -4.83 -8.65
CA ILE A 220 6.11 -4.17 -9.82
C ILE A 220 7.17 -3.87 -10.88
N VAL A 221 8.38 -3.42 -10.50
CA VAL A 221 9.48 -3.24 -11.46
C VAL A 221 9.76 -4.54 -12.22
N HIS A 222 9.87 -5.67 -11.52
CA HIS A 222 10.07 -6.97 -12.16
C HIS A 222 8.88 -7.35 -13.07
N GLY A 223 7.65 -7.27 -12.55
CA GLY A 223 6.45 -7.60 -13.32
C GLY A 223 6.31 -6.76 -14.60
N THR A 224 6.45 -5.44 -14.50
CA THR A 224 6.39 -4.53 -15.66
C THR A 224 7.54 -4.80 -16.64
N THR A 225 8.74 -5.15 -16.16
CA THR A 225 9.87 -5.53 -17.04
C THR A 225 9.50 -6.75 -17.87
N ILE A 226 8.95 -7.80 -17.25
CA ILE A 226 8.48 -9.00 -17.95
C ILE A 226 7.36 -8.68 -18.95
N THR A 227 6.43 -7.78 -18.60
CA THR A 227 5.37 -7.33 -19.52
C THR A 227 5.96 -6.64 -20.75
N ILE A 228 6.88 -5.70 -20.58
CA ILE A 228 7.54 -5.00 -21.70
C ILE A 228 8.34 -5.99 -22.56
N LEU A 229 9.12 -6.88 -21.95
CA LEU A 229 9.89 -7.90 -22.68
C LEU A 229 8.98 -8.84 -23.49
N ASN A 230 7.83 -9.25 -22.95
CA ASN A 230 6.85 -10.06 -23.68
C ASN A 230 6.16 -9.27 -24.80
N ALA A 231 5.83 -7.99 -24.57
CA ALA A 231 5.28 -7.12 -25.60
C ALA A 231 6.28 -6.99 -26.77
N CYS A 232 7.56 -6.72 -26.47
CA CYS A 232 8.66 -6.71 -27.44
C CYS A 232 8.72 -8.02 -28.25
N ARG A 233 8.72 -9.19 -27.60
CA ARG A 233 8.74 -10.49 -28.28
C ARG A 233 7.53 -10.69 -29.19
N ARG A 234 6.34 -10.31 -28.73
CA ARG A 234 5.09 -10.51 -29.46
C ARG A 234 5.01 -9.66 -30.74
N ILE A 235 5.60 -8.46 -30.74
CA ILE A 235 5.66 -7.59 -31.92
C ILE A 235 6.91 -7.83 -32.79
N GLY A 236 7.66 -8.91 -32.53
CA GLY A 236 8.74 -9.37 -33.38
C GLY A 236 10.14 -8.86 -33.02
N LYS A 237 10.34 -8.24 -31.84
CA LYS A 237 11.70 -8.03 -31.31
C LYS A 237 12.26 -9.38 -30.85
N THR A 238 13.09 -10.00 -31.67
CA THR A 238 14.05 -10.99 -31.18
C THR A 238 15.26 -10.27 -30.60
N GLU A 239 16.08 -10.96 -29.82
CA GLU A 239 17.23 -10.41 -29.06
C GLU A 239 18.31 -9.72 -29.95
N HIS A 240 18.08 -9.61 -31.27
CA HIS A 240 18.99 -9.11 -32.29
C HIS A 240 18.38 -8.05 -33.26
N GLY A 241 17.39 -7.25 -32.83
CA GLY A 241 16.76 -6.20 -33.67
C GLY A 241 17.42 -4.79 -33.65
N ASN A 242 17.09 -3.96 -34.68
CA ASN A 242 17.62 -2.64 -35.09
C ASN A 242 17.46 -1.44 -34.10
N GLY A 243 17.76 -1.62 -32.81
CA GLY A 243 17.76 -0.54 -31.83
C GLY A 243 16.66 -0.64 -30.74
N PRO A 244 16.65 0.28 -29.75
CA PRO A 244 15.69 0.28 -28.68
C PRO A 244 14.30 0.67 -29.20
N MET A 245 13.28 -0.07 -28.77
CA MET A 245 11.89 0.24 -29.06
C MET A 245 11.45 1.47 -28.25
N LEU A 246 10.48 2.22 -28.76
CA LEU A 246 9.83 3.30 -28.02
C LEU A 246 8.58 2.77 -27.31
N PHE A 247 8.61 2.79 -25.99
CA PHE A 247 7.49 2.49 -25.09
C PHE A 247 6.93 3.80 -24.53
N VAL A 248 5.65 4.08 -24.79
CA VAL A 248 4.94 5.26 -24.27
C VAL A 248 3.80 4.80 -23.37
N SER A 249 3.71 5.39 -22.17
CA SER A 249 2.65 5.10 -21.20
C SER A 249 2.42 6.29 -20.27
N SER A 250 1.60 6.11 -19.24
CA SER A 250 1.18 7.14 -18.30
C SER A 250 1.22 6.68 -16.84
N GLY A 251 1.27 7.66 -15.95
CA GLY A 251 1.24 7.50 -14.50
C GLY A 251 2.61 7.20 -13.89
N LEU A 252 2.96 7.95 -12.85
CA LEU A 252 4.12 7.74 -11.98
C LEU A 252 3.73 7.54 -10.51
N GLY A 253 2.48 7.11 -10.28
CA GLY A 253 1.91 6.76 -8.98
C GLY A 253 2.56 5.51 -8.35
N GLY A 254 1.90 4.89 -7.37
CA GLY A 254 2.45 3.79 -6.56
C GLY A 254 3.04 2.64 -7.39
N MET A 255 2.21 2.03 -8.24
CA MET A 255 2.60 0.95 -9.16
C MET A 255 3.17 1.48 -10.47
N SER A 256 2.50 2.49 -11.07
CA SER A 256 2.87 3.02 -12.39
C SER A 256 4.22 3.72 -12.43
N GLY A 257 4.73 4.21 -11.29
CA GLY A 257 6.08 4.72 -11.16
C GLY A 257 7.20 3.72 -11.46
N ALA A 258 6.92 2.42 -11.49
CA ALA A 258 7.91 1.39 -11.83
C ALA A 258 8.20 1.28 -13.34
N GLN A 259 7.31 1.80 -14.19
CA GLN A 259 7.39 1.70 -15.65
C GLN A 259 8.70 2.25 -16.26
N PRO A 260 9.23 3.42 -15.85
CA PRO A 260 10.44 3.95 -16.45
C PRO A 260 11.66 3.06 -16.15
N LYS A 261 11.81 2.59 -14.90
CA LYS A 261 12.90 1.68 -14.51
C LYS A 261 12.78 0.34 -15.23
N ALA A 262 11.57 -0.19 -15.35
CA ALA A 262 11.30 -1.42 -16.09
C ALA A 262 11.65 -1.28 -17.58
N GLY A 263 11.31 -0.15 -18.20
CA GLY A 263 11.69 0.15 -19.58
C GLY A 263 13.21 0.17 -19.77
N LYS A 264 13.94 0.80 -18.84
CA LYS A 264 15.41 0.81 -18.87
C LYS A 264 16.01 -0.60 -18.79
N ILE A 265 15.52 -1.43 -17.87
CA ILE A 265 15.96 -2.84 -17.73
C ILE A 265 15.62 -3.65 -18.98
N ALA A 266 14.45 -3.42 -19.57
CA ALA A 266 14.02 -4.09 -20.80
C ALA A 266 14.75 -3.59 -22.07
N GLY A 267 15.63 -2.59 -21.96
CA GLY A 267 16.39 -2.06 -23.09
C GLY A 267 15.53 -1.30 -24.09
N VAL A 268 14.52 -0.57 -23.61
CA VAL A 268 13.65 0.29 -24.44
C VAL A 268 13.81 1.76 -24.04
N ILE A 269 13.51 2.65 -24.97
CA ILE A 269 13.27 4.06 -24.65
C ILE A 269 11.88 4.12 -24.04
N SER A 270 11.77 4.57 -22.79
CA SER A 270 10.48 4.71 -22.11
C SER A 270 10.14 6.18 -21.89
N VAL A 271 8.92 6.57 -22.27
CA VAL A 271 8.37 7.91 -22.04
C VAL A 271 7.09 7.76 -21.26
N ILE A 272 7.08 8.20 -20.01
CA ILE A 272 5.94 8.06 -19.10
C ILE A 272 5.40 9.44 -18.74
N ALA A 273 4.17 9.73 -19.15
CA ALA A 273 3.51 11.00 -18.85
C ALA A 273 2.91 11.02 -17.44
N GLU A 274 3.08 12.12 -16.72
CA GLU A 274 2.50 12.33 -15.38
C GLU A 274 2.22 13.82 -15.16
N ILE A 275 0.98 14.12 -14.76
CA ILE A 275 0.53 15.49 -14.49
C ILE A 275 0.92 15.97 -13.09
N ASN A 276 1.10 15.06 -12.13
CA ASN A 276 1.43 15.39 -10.76
C ASN A 276 2.94 15.60 -10.59
N PRO A 277 3.41 16.84 -10.40
CA PRO A 277 4.84 17.12 -10.32
C PRO A 277 5.50 16.52 -9.07
N LEU A 278 4.73 16.22 -8.01
CA LEU A 278 5.25 15.53 -6.83
C LEU A 278 5.61 14.08 -7.14
N ALA A 279 4.78 13.39 -7.94
CA ALA A 279 5.05 12.02 -8.38
C ALA A 279 6.30 11.98 -9.28
N VAL A 280 6.38 12.89 -10.27
CA VAL A 280 7.56 13.04 -11.14
C VAL A 280 8.83 13.25 -10.31
N ARG A 281 8.85 14.27 -9.43
CA ARG A 281 10.01 14.58 -8.58
C ARG A 281 10.42 13.40 -7.72
N LYS A 282 9.45 12.70 -7.12
CA LYS A 282 9.69 11.51 -6.28
C LYS A 282 10.37 10.39 -7.07
N ARG A 283 9.92 10.11 -8.31
CA ARG A 283 10.53 9.04 -9.12
C ARG A 283 11.91 9.43 -9.65
N PHE A 284 12.10 10.70 -9.99
CA PHE A 284 13.41 11.21 -10.36
C PHE A 284 14.42 11.13 -9.20
N SER A 285 14.04 11.59 -8.00
CA SER A 285 14.92 11.53 -6.82
C SER A 285 15.25 10.09 -6.39
N GLN A 286 14.41 9.12 -6.75
CA GLN A 286 14.65 7.69 -6.53
C GLN A 286 15.62 7.06 -7.55
N GLY A 287 16.01 7.78 -8.60
CA GLY A 287 16.79 7.22 -9.72
C GLY A 287 16.02 6.18 -10.54
N TRP A 288 14.68 6.32 -10.55
CA TRP A 288 13.78 5.46 -11.32
C TRP A 288 13.52 6.00 -12.71
N VAL A 289 13.67 7.31 -12.86
CA VAL A 289 13.60 8.08 -14.10
C VAL A 289 14.98 8.71 -14.31
N ASP A 290 15.50 8.67 -15.54
CA ASP A 290 16.79 9.28 -15.89
C ASP A 290 16.65 10.77 -16.20
N GLU A 291 15.56 11.16 -16.85
CA GLU A 291 15.33 12.52 -17.35
C GLU A 291 13.89 12.98 -17.11
N VAL A 292 13.72 14.25 -16.77
CA VAL A 292 12.40 14.88 -16.64
C VAL A 292 12.30 16.01 -17.65
N ILE A 293 11.29 15.95 -18.52
CA ILE A 293 11.05 16.94 -19.57
C ILE A 293 9.57 17.33 -19.51
N SER A 294 9.25 18.62 -19.40
CA SER A 294 7.86 19.11 -19.41
C SER A 294 7.48 19.82 -20.72
N ASP A 295 8.45 20.10 -21.57
CA ASP A 295 8.26 20.74 -22.87
C ASP A 295 8.20 19.69 -23.97
N LEU A 296 7.11 19.69 -24.75
CA LEU A 296 6.89 18.67 -25.78
C LEU A 296 7.91 18.79 -26.91
N ASP A 297 8.27 20.00 -27.35
CA ASP A 297 9.24 20.21 -28.43
C ASP A 297 10.59 19.57 -28.07
N ARG A 298 11.09 19.83 -26.86
CA ARG A 298 12.31 19.21 -26.31
C ARG A 298 12.19 17.70 -26.17
N LEU A 299 11.03 17.21 -25.71
CA LEU A 299 10.80 15.78 -25.55
C LEU A 299 10.88 15.05 -26.89
N ILE A 300 10.27 15.60 -27.94
CA ILE A 300 10.29 15.03 -29.28
C ILE A 300 11.72 14.96 -29.83
N LEU A 301 12.51 16.04 -29.67
CA LEU A 301 13.93 16.04 -30.05
C LEU A 301 14.70 14.96 -29.29
N ARG A 302 14.50 14.86 -27.98
CA ARG A 302 15.16 13.87 -27.13
C ARG A 302 14.84 12.43 -27.51
N ILE A 303 13.58 12.13 -27.87
CA ILE A 303 13.16 10.80 -28.36
C ILE A 303 13.89 10.44 -29.65
N ARG A 304 14.02 11.39 -30.59
CA ARG A 304 14.73 11.19 -31.86
C ARG A 304 16.23 10.92 -31.63
N GLU A 305 16.86 11.67 -30.73
CA GLU A 305 18.24 11.46 -30.31
C GLU A 305 18.44 10.08 -29.67
N ALA A 306 17.59 9.71 -28.70
CA ALA A 306 17.66 8.41 -28.05
C ALA A 306 17.58 7.24 -29.04
N ARG A 307 16.71 7.36 -30.05
CA ARG A 307 16.58 6.37 -31.13
C ARG A 307 17.84 6.29 -31.99
N LYS A 308 18.37 7.45 -32.40
CA LYS A 308 19.58 7.52 -33.23
C LYS A 308 20.78 6.88 -32.51
N ASP A 309 20.91 7.14 -31.21
CA ASP A 309 22.05 6.67 -30.40
C ASP A 309 21.87 5.24 -29.88
N ASN A 310 20.76 4.57 -30.21
CA ASN A 310 20.38 3.27 -29.68
C ASN A 310 20.41 3.22 -28.14
N ALA A 311 20.02 4.31 -27.48
CA ALA A 311 20.10 4.45 -26.02
C ALA A 311 18.91 3.79 -25.30
N SER A 312 19.18 3.15 -24.16
CA SER A 312 18.13 2.77 -23.19
C SER A 312 18.00 3.90 -22.16
N VAL A 313 16.94 4.69 -22.28
CA VAL A 313 16.69 5.85 -21.41
C VAL A 313 15.24 5.86 -20.92
N SER A 314 15.07 6.29 -19.67
CA SER A 314 13.77 6.50 -19.05
C SER A 314 13.46 7.98 -18.86
N ILE A 315 12.41 8.46 -19.52
CA ILE A 315 12.02 9.87 -19.56
C ILE A 315 10.64 10.01 -18.91
N ALA A 316 10.52 10.88 -17.92
CA ALA A 316 9.22 11.33 -17.43
C ALA A 316 8.80 12.60 -18.19
N TYR A 317 7.63 12.55 -18.80
CA TYR A 317 6.99 13.73 -19.36
C TYR A 317 6.10 14.38 -18.31
N GLY A 318 6.47 15.57 -17.82
CA GLY A 318 5.69 16.31 -16.84
C GLY A 318 4.51 17.05 -17.48
N GLY A 319 3.49 16.31 -17.91
CA GLY A 319 2.30 16.81 -18.63
C GLY A 319 1.26 15.71 -18.84
N ASN A 320 0.19 15.99 -19.59
CA ASN A 320 -0.89 15.03 -19.82
C ASN A 320 -0.51 14.02 -20.90
N ILE A 321 -0.87 12.74 -20.70
CA ILE A 321 -0.64 11.69 -21.70
C ILE A 321 -1.35 11.98 -23.02
N VAL A 322 -2.48 12.68 -23.00
CA VAL A 322 -3.23 13.07 -24.20
C VAL A 322 -2.39 13.99 -25.08
N ASP A 323 -1.84 15.07 -24.50
CA ASP A 323 -0.99 16.03 -25.23
C ASP A 323 0.23 15.33 -25.86
N LEU A 324 0.80 14.36 -25.15
CA LEU A 324 1.92 13.55 -25.65
C LEU A 324 1.50 12.68 -26.84
N TRP A 325 0.34 12.00 -26.77
CA TRP A 325 -0.15 11.17 -27.87
C TRP A 325 -0.47 11.99 -29.12
N GLU A 326 -1.17 13.11 -28.95
CA GLU A 326 -1.49 14.04 -30.05
C GLU A 326 -0.20 14.55 -30.70
N ARG A 327 0.77 14.98 -29.89
CA ARG A 327 2.04 15.47 -30.43
C ARG A 327 2.85 14.41 -31.16
N LEU A 328 2.90 13.17 -30.65
CA LEU A 328 3.58 12.06 -31.33
C LEU A 328 2.95 11.72 -32.68
N ALA A 329 1.61 11.85 -32.78
CA ALA A 329 0.88 11.66 -34.02
C ALA A 329 1.16 12.78 -35.03
N ASP A 330 1.12 14.04 -34.61
CA ASP A 330 1.42 15.20 -35.46
C ASP A 330 2.84 15.15 -36.04
N GLU A 331 3.80 14.65 -35.27
CA GLU A 331 5.20 14.49 -35.66
C GLU A 331 5.48 13.17 -36.42
N ASN A 332 4.44 12.36 -36.64
CA ASN A 332 4.51 11.03 -37.26
C ASN A 332 5.59 10.12 -36.62
N ILE A 333 5.72 10.17 -35.30
CA ILE A 333 6.67 9.35 -34.56
C ILE A 333 6.04 8.00 -34.27
N ARG A 334 6.56 6.96 -34.92
CA ARG A 334 6.18 5.57 -34.62
C ARG A 334 6.40 5.27 -33.15
N VAL A 335 5.36 4.88 -32.41
CA VAL A 335 5.48 4.26 -31.08
C VAL A 335 5.40 2.76 -31.25
N ASP A 336 6.34 2.02 -30.68
CA ASP A 336 6.39 0.57 -30.85
C ASP A 336 5.47 -0.14 -29.84
N ILE A 337 5.37 0.39 -28.62
CA ILE A 337 4.49 -0.11 -27.56
C ILE A 337 3.79 1.07 -26.89
N GLY A 338 2.47 1.12 -26.98
CA GLY A 338 1.62 2.08 -26.27
C GLY A 338 0.85 1.41 -25.13
N SER A 339 0.72 2.09 -23.99
CA SER A 339 -0.06 1.63 -22.83
C SER A 339 -0.64 2.83 -22.07
N ASP A 340 -1.45 2.54 -21.05
CA ASP A 340 -1.89 3.50 -20.04
C ASP A 340 -1.90 2.84 -18.66
N GLN A 341 -1.55 3.59 -17.61
CA GLN A 341 -1.69 3.14 -16.22
C GLN A 341 -2.13 4.28 -15.30
N THR A 342 -2.96 5.18 -15.83
CA THR A 342 -3.73 6.12 -15.01
C THR A 342 -4.77 5.36 -14.17
N SER A 343 -5.23 5.96 -13.07
CA SER A 343 -6.12 5.32 -12.10
C SER A 343 -7.59 5.22 -12.58
N LEU A 344 -7.86 4.73 -13.81
CA LEU A 344 -9.22 4.71 -14.40
C LEU A 344 -10.21 3.75 -13.73
N HIS A 345 -9.77 2.92 -12.79
CA HIS A 345 -10.68 2.20 -11.89
C HIS A 345 -11.41 3.14 -10.91
N ASN A 346 -10.91 4.38 -10.75
CA ASN A 346 -11.53 5.46 -9.99
C ASN A 346 -11.35 6.81 -10.74
N PRO A 347 -12.00 6.99 -11.90
CA PRO A 347 -11.67 8.06 -12.85
C PRO A 347 -12.03 9.46 -12.37
N TRP A 348 -12.87 9.59 -11.32
CA TRP A 348 -13.33 10.89 -10.81
C TRP A 348 -12.61 11.33 -9.52
N ALA A 349 -11.75 10.48 -8.95
CA ALA A 349 -11.05 10.78 -7.70
C ALA A 349 -9.65 10.16 -7.62
N GLY A 350 -9.06 9.77 -8.75
CA GLY A 350 -7.84 8.95 -8.84
C GLY A 350 -6.62 9.62 -9.45
#